data_AF-A0A9E0M527-F1
#
_entry.id   AF-A0A9E0M527-F1
#
_cell.length_a   1.000
_cell.length_b   1.000
_cell.length_c   1.000
_cell.angle_alpha   90.00
_cell.angle_beta   90.00
_cell.angle_gamma   90.00
#
_symmetry.space_group_name_H-M   'P 1'
#
loop_
_entity.id
_entity.type
_entity.pdbx_description
1 polymer ?
#
loop_
_entity_poly.entity_id
_entity_poly.type
_entity_poly.pdbx_seq_one_letter_code
_entity_poly.pdbx_strand_id
1 'polypeptide(L)'
;MAVRHPLHYAFAKANHLLLEDDGEQLVLWAGETTPASALAEVTRHFDVARFEREAVATLGQRIAAAYAGGESSAAAVIGEVESGVDLSRMMQ
;
A
#
# COMPACT_ATOMS: atom_id res chain seq x y z
N MET A 1 -11.59 9.58 13.00
CA MET A 1 -12.17 9.25 11.69
C MET A 1 -12.03 7.74 11.48
N ALA A 2 -12.66 7.14 10.47
CA ALA A 2 -12.49 5.70 10.22
C ALA A 2 -11.19 5.48 9.44
N VAL A 3 -10.27 4.68 9.97
CA VAL A 3 -9.03 4.33 9.29
C VAL A 3 -9.37 3.48 8.06
N ARG A 4 -8.89 3.91 6.90
CA ARG A 4 -9.08 3.20 5.62
C ARG A 4 -7.81 2.45 5.26
N HIS A 5 -7.99 1.35 4.53
CA HIS A 5 -6.90 0.48 4.11
C HIS A 5 -6.92 0.37 2.57
N PRO A 6 -6.24 1.28 1.85
CA PRO A 6 -6.28 1.34 0.39
C PRO A 6 -5.56 0.17 -0.31
N LEU A 7 -4.67 -0.54 0.40
CA LEU A 7 -4.03 -1.74 -0.16
C LEU A 7 -4.98 -2.94 -0.15
N HIS A 8 -4.82 -3.83 -1.13
CA HIS A 8 -5.53 -5.09 -1.13
C HIS A 8 -4.97 -6.05 -0.07
N TYR A 9 -5.85 -6.73 0.67
CA TYR A 9 -5.46 -7.64 1.76
C TYR A 9 -4.42 -8.68 1.33
N ALA A 10 -4.59 -9.30 0.15
CA ALA A 10 -3.67 -10.32 -0.33
C ALA A 10 -2.25 -9.76 -0.55
N PHE A 11 -2.14 -8.53 -1.08
CA PHE A 11 -0.85 -7.87 -1.29
C PHE A 11 -0.21 -7.46 0.03
N ALA A 12 -1.01 -6.88 0.93
CA ALA A 12 -0.60 -6.50 2.28
C ALA A 12 -0.02 -7.69 3.06
N LYS A 13 -0.76 -8.81 3.08
CA LYS A 13 -0.34 -10.04 3.76
C LYS A 13 0.89 -10.68 3.12
N ALA A 14 0.94 -10.79 1.80
CA ALA A 14 2.06 -11.45 1.10
C ALA A 14 3.40 -10.72 1.28
N ASN A 15 3.36 -9.39 1.33
CA ASN A 15 4.57 -8.55 1.41
C ASN A 15 4.85 -7.99 2.82
N HIS A 16 4.04 -8.38 3.81
CA HIS A 16 4.09 -7.82 5.17
C HIS A 16 4.08 -6.29 5.14
N LEU A 17 3.06 -5.73 4.50
CA LEU A 17 2.86 -4.29 4.34
C LEU A 17 1.45 -3.91 4.77
N LEU A 18 1.30 -2.76 5.41
CA LEU A 18 -0.01 -2.18 5.70
C LEU A 18 0.05 -0.68 5.42
N LEU A 19 -0.88 -0.20 4.60
CA LEU A 19 -1.06 1.24 4.36
C LEU A 19 -2.32 1.66 5.11
N GLU A 20 -2.14 2.57 6.06
CA GLU A 20 -3.23 3.14 6.83
C GLU A 20 -3.47 4.58 6.36
N ASP A 21 -4.73 4.89 6.06
CA ASP A 21 -5.20 6.23 5.76
C ASP A 21 -6.09 6.70 6.93
N ASP A 22 -5.59 7.66 7.72
CA ASP A 22 -6.37 8.27 8.80
C ASP A 22 -7.28 9.41 8.27
N GLY A 23 -7.22 9.71 6.96
CA GLY A 23 -7.93 10.79 6.30
C GLY A 23 -7.15 12.10 6.20
N GLU A 24 -6.02 12.20 6.89
CA GLU A 24 -5.06 13.32 6.78
C GLU A 24 -3.75 12.91 6.10
N GLN A 25 -3.28 11.70 6.38
CA GLN A 25 -1.98 11.23 5.93
C GLN A 25 -1.96 9.72 5.74
N LEU A 26 -1.11 9.28 4.82
CA LEU A 26 -0.85 7.86 4.53
C LEU A 26 0.37 7.39 5.33
N VAL A 27 0.14 6.42 6.22
CA VAL A 27 1.20 5.78 7.02
C VAL A 27 1.45 4.38 6.48
N LEU A 28 2.67 4.14 6.01
CA LEU A 28 3.10 2.84 5.52
C LEU A 28 3.88 2.10 6.61
N TRP A 29 3.34 0.96 7.03
CA TRP A 29 3.96 0.04 7.95
C TRP A 29 4.62 -1.10 7.17
N ALA A 30 5.92 -1.25 7.34
CA ALA A 30 6.72 -2.28 6.68
C ALA A 30 7.30 -3.28 7.69
N GLY A 31 7.20 -4.56 7.37
CA GLY A 31 7.86 -5.63 8.08
C GLY A 31 9.36 -5.70 7.78
N GLU A 32 10.12 -6.34 8.65
CA GLU A 32 11.56 -6.58 8.44
C GLU A 32 11.85 -7.40 7.18
N THR A 33 10.90 -8.26 6.79
CA THR A 33 11.00 -9.12 5.60
C THR A 33 10.35 -8.51 4.35
N THR A 34 9.92 -7.25 4.40
CA THR A 34 9.27 -6.62 3.25
C THR A 34 10.26 -6.45 2.09
N PRO A 35 9.95 -6.94 0.88
CA PRO A 35 10.82 -6.76 -0.26
C PRO A 35 10.81 -5.30 -0.74
N ALA A 36 11.98 -4.81 -1.15
CA ALA A 36 12.15 -3.44 -1.64
C ALA A 36 11.28 -3.13 -2.87
N SER A 37 11.00 -4.13 -3.71
CA SER A 37 10.09 -3.99 -4.85
C SER A 37 8.67 -3.66 -4.42
N ALA A 38 8.16 -4.29 -3.36
CA ALA A 38 6.82 -4.00 -2.85
C ALA A 38 6.73 -2.59 -2.23
N LEU A 39 7.79 -2.15 -1.54
CA LEU A 39 7.88 -0.76 -1.06
C LEU A 39 7.85 0.24 -2.22
N ALA A 40 8.64 -0.01 -3.27
CA ALA A 40 8.69 0.83 -4.45
C ALA A 40 7.30 0.94 -5.11
N GLU A 41 6.60 -0.18 -5.29
CA GLU A 41 5.23 -0.21 -5.84
C GLU A 41 4.27 0.66 -5.02
N VAL A 42 4.29 0.54 -3.68
CA VAL A 42 3.41 1.36 -2.83
C VAL A 42 3.75 2.84 -2.94
N THR A 43 5.03 3.21 -2.82
CA THR A 43 5.46 4.61 -2.92
C THR A 43 5.26 5.24 -4.31
N ARG A 44 5.11 4.43 -5.38
CA ARG A 44 4.76 4.92 -6.71
C ARG A 44 3.28 5.26 -6.87
N HIS A 45 2.40 4.55 -6.16
CA HIS A 45 0.95 4.70 -6.30
C HIS A 45 0.34 5.59 -5.20
N PHE A 46 1.01 5.73 -4.06
CA PHE A 46 0.50 6.40 -2.87
C PHE A 46 1.49 7.44 -2.36
N ASP A 47 0.98 8.61 -1.99
CA ASP A 47 1.76 9.68 -1.37
C ASP A 47 1.98 9.37 0.12
N VAL A 48 2.91 8.46 0.39
CA VAL A 48 3.23 8.00 1.75
C VAL A 48 3.88 9.13 2.53
N ALA A 49 3.17 9.67 3.50
CA ALA A 49 3.64 10.75 4.36
C ALA A 49 4.60 10.25 5.45
N ARG A 50 4.38 9.02 5.94
CA ARG A 50 5.17 8.45 7.03
C ARG A 50 5.47 6.97 6.81
N PHE A 51 6.70 6.60 7.14
CA PHE A 51 7.18 5.23 7.07
C PHE A 51 7.50 4.71 8.47
N GLU A 52 6.86 3.62 8.86
CA GLU A 52 7.09 2.97 10.15
C GLU A 52 7.54 1.53 9.91
N ARG A 53 8.42 1.04 10.79
CA ARG A 53 8.84 -0.37 10.79
C ARG A 53 8.22 -1.10 11.96
N GLU A 54 7.79 -2.32 11.70
CA GLU A 54 7.13 -3.17 12.70
C GLU A 54 7.62 -4.61 12.57
N ALA A 55 7.66 -5.33 13.67
CA ALA A 55 8.01 -6.74 13.64
C ALA A 55 6.98 -7.52 12.81
N VAL A 56 7.44 -8.47 11.99
CA VAL A 56 6.59 -9.23 11.05
C VAL A 56 5.39 -9.89 11.77
N ALA A 57 5.63 -10.44 12.96
CA ALA A 57 4.59 -11.07 13.77
C ALA A 57 3.50 -10.06 14.19
N THR A 58 3.91 -8.89 14.69
CA THR A 58 2.99 -7.81 15.10
C THR A 58 2.23 -7.26 13.89
N LEU A 59 2.93 -7.02 12.78
CA LEU A 59 2.33 -6.49 11.56
C LEU A 59 1.30 -7.45 10.96
N GLY A 60 1.57 -8.76 11.00
CA GLY A 60 0.60 -9.78 10.57
C GLY A 60 -0.71 -9.75 11.36
N GLN A 61 -0.64 -9.54 12.68
CA GLN A 61 -1.82 -9.37 13.52
C GLN A 61 -2.57 -8.08 13.18
N ARG A 62 -1.86 -6.97 12.98
CA ARG A 62 -2.46 -5.69 12.60
C ARG A 62 -3.18 -5.77 11.25
N ILE A 63 -2.55 -6.37 10.24
CA ILE A 63 -3.18 -6.63 8.94
C ILE A 63 -4.45 -7.47 9.15
N ALA A 64 -4.39 -8.57 9.89
CA ALA A 64 -5.58 -9.39 10.13
C ALA A 64 -6.72 -8.59 10.78
N ALA A 65 -6.43 -7.77 11.79
CA ALA A 65 -7.41 -6.92 12.47
C ALA A 65 -7.99 -5.82 11.56
N ALA A 66 -7.14 -5.15 10.77
CA ALA A 66 -7.50 -4.07 9.86
C ALA A 66 -8.52 -4.51 8.80
N TYR A 67 -8.38 -5.74 8.28
CA TYR A 67 -9.27 -6.28 7.26
C TYR A 67 -10.41 -7.13 7.82
N ALA A 68 -10.38 -7.53 9.09
CA ALA A 68 -11.46 -8.33 9.71
C ALA A 68 -12.79 -7.58 9.85
N GLY A 69 -12.77 -6.24 9.92
CA GLY A 69 -13.98 -5.39 10.02
C GLY A 69 -14.45 -4.78 8.70
N GLY A 70 -13.85 -5.14 7.56
CA GLY A 70 -13.97 -4.43 6.28
C GLY A 70 -15.10 -4.92 5.36
N GLU A 71 -16.36 -4.95 5.79
CA GLU A 71 -17.51 -5.15 4.89
C GLU A 71 -17.79 -3.94 3.96
N SER A 72 -16.94 -2.90 3.98
CA SER A 72 -17.12 -1.71 3.13
C SER A 72 -15.77 -1.03 2.85
N SER A 73 -15.00 -1.55 1.91
CA SER A 73 -13.98 -0.76 1.19
C SER A 73 -13.34 -1.47 0.00
N ALA A 74 -13.79 -2.67 -0.38
CA ALA A 74 -13.35 -3.40 -1.57
C ALA A 74 -13.86 -2.83 -2.91
N ALA A 75 -14.33 -1.57 -2.96
CA ALA A 75 -15.15 -1.07 -4.07
C ALA A 75 -14.68 0.26 -4.72
N ALA A 76 -13.40 0.63 -4.59
CA ALA A 76 -12.82 1.61 -5.50
C ALA A 76 -12.09 0.89 -6.64
N VAL A 77 -12.86 0.21 -7.49
CA VAL A 77 -12.42 -0.10 -8.85
C VAL A 77 -12.37 1.22 -9.61
N ILE A 78 -11.18 1.79 -9.68
CA ILE A 78 -10.73 2.75 -10.70
C ILE A 78 -9.38 2.15 -11.16
N GLY A 79 -9.26 1.53 -12.34
CA GLY A 79 -9.83 1.95 -13.63
C GLY A 79 -8.87 2.99 -14.21
N GLU A 80 -7.74 2.57 -14.77
CA GLU A 80 -7.57 2.27 -16.20
C GLU A 80 -7.04 3.50 -16.97
N VAL A 81 -5.90 3.29 -17.68
CA VAL A 81 -5.40 4.07 -18.84
C VAL A 81 -4.84 5.47 -18.47
N GLU A 82 -3.58 5.82 -18.75
CA GLU A 82 -2.97 5.93 -20.09
C GLU A 82 -1.49 5.53 -20.14
N SER A 83 -1.20 4.58 -21.03
CA SER A 83 -0.15 4.69 -22.07
C SER A 83 0.80 5.89 -21.95
N GLY A 84 1.95 5.64 -21.30
CA GLY A 84 3.15 6.46 -21.41
C GLY A 84 4.30 5.68 -22.03
N VAL A 85 4.04 4.91 -23.09
CA VAL A 85 5.09 4.67 -24.07
C VAL A 85 5.25 5.99 -24.82
N ASP A 86 6.25 6.77 -24.47
CA ASP A 86 6.84 7.69 -25.44
C ASP A 86 8.29 7.30 -25.64
N LEU A 87 8.42 6.37 -26.58
CA LEU A 87 9.59 6.19 -27.42
C LEU A 87 9.83 7.52 -28.16
N SER A 88 10.58 8.49 -27.60
CA SER A 88 11.29 9.54 -28.36
C SER A 88 12.12 10.51 -27.51
N ARG A 89 13.37 10.13 -27.22
CA ARG A 89 14.57 11.00 -27.27
C ARG A 89 15.79 10.08 -27.12
N MET A 90 16.45 9.58 -28.17
CA MET A 90 16.80 10.20 -29.46
C MET A 90 17.34 11.61 -29.28
N MET A 91 18.37 11.74 -28.43
CA MET A 91 19.48 12.69 -28.55
C MET A 91 20.50 12.35 -27.46
N GLN A 92 21.36 11.38 -27.74
CA GLN A 92 22.82 11.53 -27.82
C GLN A 92 23.41 10.24 -28.41
#